data_AF-A0A7K5BX13-F1
#
_entry.id   AF-A0A7K5BX13-F1
#
_cell.length_a   1.000
_cell.length_b   1.000
_cell.length_c   1.000
_cell.angle_alpha   90.00
_cell.angle_beta   90.00
_cell.angle_gamma   90.00
#
_symmetry.space_group_name_H-M   'P 1'
#
loop_
_entity.id
_entity.type
_entity.pdbx_description
1 polymer ?
#
loop_
_entity_poly.entity_id
_entity_poly.type
_entity_poly.pdbx_seq_one_letter_code
_entity_poly.pdbx_strand_id
1 'polypeptide(L)'
;PNLGDLIEIKRGHYEHWALYMGDGYVIHVTAIGENSPPKSAGSVTILTSKAKVKKQLLEDVARNDTWRVNNKYDCLRIPFPMEEIIRRAEQWIDEEVTYRLFLKNCEHFVTMLRYGEGVSEQVN
;
A
#
# COMPACT_ATOMS: atom_id res chain seq x y z
N PRO A 1 -14.11 5.14 3.83
CA PRO A 1 -13.49 4.69 2.58
C PRO A 1 -14.48 3.79 1.84
N ASN A 2 -14.48 3.85 0.51
CA ASN A 2 -15.26 2.99 -0.36
C ASN A 2 -14.37 1.91 -0.97
N LEU A 3 -15.01 0.84 -1.44
CA LEU A 3 -14.32 -0.29 -2.07
C LEU A 3 -13.46 0.19 -3.26
N GLY A 4 -12.17 -0.16 -3.25
CA GLY A 4 -11.19 0.25 -4.24
C GLY A 4 -10.50 1.60 -3.97
N ASP A 5 -10.87 2.33 -2.92
CA ASP A 5 -10.21 3.59 -2.55
C ASP A 5 -8.75 3.36 -2.15
N LEU A 6 -7.89 4.28 -2.58
CA LEU A 6 -6.51 4.36 -2.11
C LEU A 6 -6.47 5.03 -0.74
N ILE A 7 -5.77 4.40 0.20
CA ILE A 7 -5.58 4.87 1.56
C ILE A 7 -4.13 5.31 1.73
N GLU A 8 -3.95 6.57 2.09
CA GLU A 8 -2.66 7.16 2.44
C GLU A 8 -2.55 7.23 3.96
N ILE A 9 -1.54 6.58 4.52
CA ILE A 9 -1.26 6.53 5.97
C ILE A 9 0.03 7.31 6.23
N LYS A 10 -0.05 8.34 7.06
CA LYS A 10 1.11 9.21 7.37
C LYS A 10 1.97 8.61 8.46
N ARG A 11 3.13 8.06 8.10
CA ARG A 11 4.11 7.47 9.01
C ARG A 11 5.30 8.41 9.23
N GLY A 12 5.08 9.48 10.00
CA GLY A 12 6.10 10.46 10.33
C GLY A 12 6.68 11.17 9.10
N HIS A 13 7.78 10.66 8.57
CA HIS A 13 8.51 11.22 7.42
C HIS A 13 8.20 10.54 6.09
N TYR A 14 7.31 9.54 6.06
CA TYR A 14 6.89 8.89 4.83
C TYR A 14 5.41 8.53 4.81
N GLU A 15 4.87 8.36 3.60
CA GLU A 15 3.51 7.86 3.39
C GLU A 15 3.52 6.37 3.06
N HIS A 16 2.75 5.60 3.82
CA HIS A 16 2.42 4.22 3.47
C HIS A 16 1.10 4.18 2.70
N TRP A 17 1.02 3.31 1.70
CA TRP A 17 -0.13 3.21 0.82
C TRP A 17 -0.79 1.84 0.90
N ALA A 18 -2.11 1.84 0.91
CA ALA A 18 -2.94 0.65 0.91
C ALA A 18 -4.17 0.85 0.00
N LEU A 19 -4.82 -0.23 -0.39
CA LEU A 19 -6.08 -0.20 -1.15
C LEU A 19 -7.19 -0.82 -0.32
N TYR A 20 -8.32 -0.13 -0.22
CA TYR A 20 -9.45 -0.56 0.60
C TYR A 20 -10.25 -1.68 -0.07
N MET A 21 -10.40 -2.79 0.66
CA MET A 21 -11.01 -4.04 0.19
C MET A 21 -12.43 -4.27 0.72
N GLY A 22 -13.00 -3.28 1.43
CA GLY A 22 -14.30 -3.43 2.10
C GLY A 22 -14.16 -3.98 3.52
N ASP A 23 -15.24 -3.86 4.32
CA ASP A 23 -15.36 -4.42 5.67
C ASP A 23 -14.22 -4.07 6.63
N GLY A 24 -13.63 -2.89 6.45
CA GLY A 24 -12.49 -2.43 7.27
C GLY A 24 -11.14 -3.00 6.84
N TYR A 25 -11.10 -3.86 5.82
CA TYR A 25 -9.86 -4.45 5.31
C TYR A 25 -9.18 -3.59 4.25
N VAL A 26 -7.85 -3.66 4.24
CA VAL A 26 -7.00 -3.13 3.19
C VAL A 26 -6.03 -4.18 2.70
N ILE A 27 -5.62 -4.06 1.44
CA ILE A 27 -4.45 -4.75 0.90
C ILE A 27 -3.28 -3.79 0.85
N HIS A 28 -2.11 -4.24 1.29
CA HIS A 28 -0.88 -3.47 1.21
C HIS A 28 0.34 -4.37 1.12
N VAL A 29 1.43 -3.79 0.66
CA VAL A 29 2.74 -4.42 0.62
C VAL A 29 3.44 -4.15 1.96
N THR A 30 4.09 -5.16 2.56
CA THR A 30 4.81 -5.04 3.85
C THR A 30 6.06 -5.92 3.90
N ALA A 31 7.08 -5.56 4.67
CA ALA A 31 8.29 -6.37 4.80
C ALA A 31 7.98 -7.77 5.40
N ILE A 32 8.66 -8.80 4.92
CA ILE A 32 8.67 -10.11 5.59
C ILE A 32 9.55 -9.99 6.83
N GLY A 33 8.96 -10.21 8.01
CA GLY A 33 9.66 -10.14 9.31
C GLY A 33 9.26 -8.96 10.20
N GLU A 34 8.51 -7.99 9.68
CA GLU A 34 7.90 -6.93 10.50
C GLU A 34 6.63 -7.45 11.20
N ASN A 35 6.80 -8.38 12.15
CA ASN A 35 5.81 -8.58 13.22
C ASN A 35 6.07 -7.61 14.40
N SER A 36 6.99 -6.65 14.24
CA SER A 36 7.33 -5.62 15.22
C SER A 36 7.85 -4.37 14.51
N PRO A 37 7.47 -3.15 14.96
CA PRO A 37 7.87 -1.91 14.29
C PRO A 37 9.37 -1.64 14.47
N PRO A 38 10.02 -0.91 13.54
CA PRO A 38 11.36 -0.39 13.76
C PRO A 38 11.33 0.55 14.97
N LYS A 39 12.19 0.30 15.97
CA LYS A 39 12.25 1.07 17.22
C LYS A 39 12.83 2.48 17.09
N SER A 40 13.27 2.91 15.92
CA SER A 40 13.84 4.24 15.70
C SER A 40 13.72 4.67 14.24
N ALA A 41 13.37 5.93 14.00
CA ALA A 41 13.25 6.57 12.69
C ALA A 41 14.60 6.74 11.92
N GLY A 42 15.64 5.99 12.29
CA GLY A 42 17.02 6.20 11.81
C GLY A 42 17.76 4.96 11.33
N SER A 43 17.14 3.77 11.30
CA SER A 43 17.78 2.56 10.78
C SER A 43 16.88 1.87 9.76
N VAL A 44 16.66 2.55 8.63
CA VAL A 44 16.24 1.86 7.40
C VAL A 44 17.48 1.12 6.91
N THR A 45 17.72 -0.07 7.46
CA THR A 45 18.78 -0.93 6.95
C THR A 45 18.35 -1.36 5.56
N ILE A 46 18.98 -0.75 4.56
CA ILE A 46 18.87 -1.04 3.12
C ILE A 46 19.46 -2.43 2.89
N LEU A 47 18.74 -3.45 3.32
CA LEU A 47 18.98 -4.84 2.96
C LEU A 47 17.77 -5.27 2.13
N THR A 48 18.04 -5.99 1.04
CA THR A 48 17.07 -6.51 0.09
C THR A 48 16.12 -7.50 0.78
N SER A 49 15.17 -6.97 1.55
CA SER A 49 14.28 -7.77 2.39
C SER A 49 13.04 -8.10 1.60
N LYS A 50 12.84 -9.37 1.22
CA LYS A 50 11.59 -9.84 0.62
C LYS A 50 10.37 -9.21 1.30
N ALA A 51 9.34 -8.86 0.55
CA ALA A 51 8.09 -8.39 1.10
C ALA A 51 6.95 -9.29 0.72
N LYS A 52 5.85 -9.13 1.43
CA LYS A 52 4.62 -9.85 1.22
C LYS A 52 3.48 -8.87 1.07
N VAL A 53 2.58 -9.17 0.16
CA VAL A 53 1.30 -8.48 0.08
C VAL A 53 0.37 -9.11 1.11
N LYS A 54 -0.21 -8.30 1.99
CA LYS A 54 -1.13 -8.77 3.04
C LYS A 54 -2.48 -8.06 2.94
N LYS A 55 -3.53 -8.81 3.25
CA LYS A 55 -4.86 -8.29 3.58
C LYS A 55 -4.99 -8.19 5.11
N GLN A 56 -5.18 -6.99 5.63
CA GLN A 56 -5.25 -6.72 7.08
C GLN A 56 -6.32 -5.66 7.38
N LEU A 57 -6.73 -5.55 8.64
CA LEU A 57 -7.62 -4.49 9.07
C LEU A 57 -6.90 -3.13 8.97
N LEU A 58 -7.59 -2.12 8.47
CA LEU A 58 -7.05 -0.77 8.34
C LEU A 58 -6.56 -0.22 9.69
N GLU A 59 -7.28 -0.51 10.76
CA GLU A 59 -6.88 -0.13 12.12
C GLU A 59 -5.56 -0.76 12.54
N ASP A 60 -5.29 -2.01 12.17
CA ASP A 60 -4.02 -2.69 12.49
C ASP A 60 -2.83 -2.14 11.68
N VAL A 61 -3.11 -1.70 10.45
CA VAL A 61 -2.11 -1.15 9.54
C VAL A 61 -1.77 0.30 9.88
N ALA A 62 -2.80 1.10 10.22
CA ALA A 62 -2.65 2.51 10.60
C ALA A 62 -2.20 2.67 12.06
N ARG A 63 -2.69 1.84 12.98
CA ARG A 63 -2.42 1.95 14.42
C ARG A 63 -2.72 3.37 14.94
N ASN A 64 -1.67 4.09 15.35
CA ASN A 64 -1.77 5.45 15.87
C ASN A 64 -1.54 6.51 14.78
N ASP A 65 -1.22 6.09 13.55
CA ASP A 65 -0.97 6.99 12.43
C ASP A 65 -2.28 7.49 11.82
N THR A 66 -2.31 8.75 11.42
CA THR A 66 -3.46 9.32 10.70
C THR A 66 -3.49 8.81 9.26
N TRP A 67 -4.69 8.53 8.75
CA TRP A 67 -4.89 8.12 7.36
C TRP A 67 -6.00 8.92 6.69
N ARG A 68 -5.99 8.95 5.36
CA ARG A 68 -7.04 9.54 4.53
C ARG A 68 -7.26 8.74 3.26
N VAL A 69 -8.46 8.85 2.70
CA VAL A 69 -8.70 8.45 1.31
C VAL A 69 -8.01 9.45 0.40
N ASN A 70 -7.18 8.97 -0.52
CA ASN A 70 -6.48 9.79 -1.50
C ASN A 70 -6.37 9.08 -2.86
N ASN A 71 -7.43 9.16 -3.66
CA ASN A 71 -7.42 8.69 -5.05
C ASN A 71 -6.69 9.69 -5.95
N LYS A 72 -5.39 9.85 -5.68
CA LYS A 72 -4.53 10.94 -6.17
C LYS A 72 -4.57 11.17 -7.67
N TYR A 73 -4.78 10.11 -8.45
CA TYR A 73 -4.68 10.13 -9.91
C TYR A 73 -6.03 10.04 -10.63
N ASP A 74 -7.17 10.05 -9.94
CA ASP A 74 -8.49 9.96 -10.57
C ASP A 74 -8.77 11.11 -11.56
N CYS A 75 -8.12 12.27 -11.40
CA CYS A 75 -8.23 13.38 -12.34
C CYS A 75 -7.36 13.22 -13.60
N LEU A 76 -6.39 12.30 -13.58
CA LEU A 76 -5.43 12.06 -14.67
C LEU A 76 -5.60 10.68 -15.32
N ARG A 77 -6.21 9.73 -14.61
CA ARG A 77 -6.33 8.32 -14.99
C ARG A 77 -7.71 7.81 -14.66
N ILE A 78 -8.28 7.04 -15.58
CA ILE A 78 -9.55 6.36 -15.36
C ILE A 78 -9.27 5.13 -14.51
N PRO A 79 -9.86 5.01 -13.30
CA PRO A 79 -9.73 3.79 -12.52
C PRO A 79 -10.46 2.64 -13.21
N PHE A 80 -10.02 1.40 -12.98
CA PHE A 80 -10.79 0.23 -13.40
C PHE A 80 -12.16 0.19 -12.72
N PRO A 81 -13.13 -0.55 -13.30
CA PRO A 81 -14.34 -0.94 -12.58
C PRO A 81 -13.98 -1.54 -11.22
N MET A 82 -14.77 -1.22 -10.20
CA MET A 82 -14.49 -1.61 -8.82
C MET A 82 -14.27 -3.13 -8.70
N GLU A 83 -15.06 -3.93 -9.40
CA GLU A 83 -14.97 -5.39 -9.40
C GLU A 83 -13.62 -5.89 -9.92
N GLU A 84 -13.06 -5.22 -10.94
CA GLU A 84 -11.76 -5.55 -11.51
C GLU A 84 -10.62 -5.14 -10.58
N ILE A 85 -10.75 -4.01 -9.89
CA ILE A 85 -9.77 -3.59 -8.87
C ILE A 85 -9.68 -4.66 -7.77
N ILE A 86 -10.82 -5.11 -7.26
CA ILE A 86 -10.87 -6.12 -6.18
C ILE A 86 -10.37 -7.46 -6.68
N ARG A 87 -10.82 -7.91 -7.86
CA ARG A 87 -10.36 -9.16 -8.47
C ARG A 87 -8.84 -9.17 -8.63
N ARG A 88 -8.25 -8.07 -9.11
CA ARG A 88 -6.79 -7.92 -9.21
C ARG A 88 -6.12 -7.95 -7.84
N ALA A 89 -6.63 -7.20 -6.87
CA ALA A 89 -6.07 -7.14 -5.54
C ALA A 89 -6.02 -8.52 -4.87
N GLU A 90 -7.09 -9.30 -4.98
CA GLU A 90 -7.17 -10.66 -4.42
C GLU A 90 -6.10 -11.61 -4.96
N GLN A 91 -5.72 -11.46 -6.24
CA GLN A 91 -4.67 -12.29 -6.86
C GLN A 91 -3.27 -12.09 -6.25
N TRP A 92 -3.06 -10.96 -5.56
CA TRP A 92 -1.79 -10.65 -4.93
C TRP A 92 -1.73 -11.03 -3.46
N ILE A 93 -2.85 -11.43 -2.84
CA ILE A 93 -2.85 -11.75 -1.40
C ILE A 93 -1.86 -12.89 -1.13
N ASP A 94 -1.00 -12.67 -0.14
CA ASP A 94 0.06 -13.58 0.29
C ASP A 94 1.22 -13.81 -0.70
N GLU A 95 1.25 -13.08 -1.83
CA GLU A 95 2.38 -13.15 -2.76
C GLU A 95 3.64 -12.47 -2.20
N GLU A 96 4.80 -13.10 -2.44
CA GLU A 96 6.10 -12.53 -2.14
C GLU A 96 6.57 -11.63 -3.30
N VAL A 97 6.89 -10.37 -3.00
CA VAL A 97 7.39 -9.40 -3.97
C VAL A 97 8.83 -8.98 -3.64
N THR A 98 9.66 -8.83 -4.69
CA THR A 98 11.05 -8.43 -4.52
C THR A 98 11.11 -6.95 -4.16
N TYR A 99 11.63 -6.69 -2.97
CA TYR A 99 11.50 -5.38 -2.34
C TYR A 99 12.71 -4.50 -2.56
N ARG A 100 12.71 -3.72 -3.63
CA ARG A 100 13.69 -2.63 -3.79
C ARG A 100 12.96 -1.30 -3.57
N LEU A 101 13.20 -0.68 -2.40
CA LEU A 101 12.86 0.71 -1.99
C LEU A 101 11.42 0.95 -1.46
N PHE A 102 11.30 1.04 -0.13
CA PHE A 102 10.08 1.06 0.72
C PHE A 102 9.06 2.18 0.49
N LEU A 103 9.31 3.11 -0.42
CA LEU A 103 8.41 4.23 -0.67
C LEU A 103 7.70 4.05 -2.01
N LYS A 104 8.48 3.82 -3.07
CA LYS A 104 7.95 3.69 -4.43
C LYS A 104 7.03 2.50 -4.61
N ASN A 105 7.29 1.36 -3.94
CA ASN A 105 6.52 0.13 -4.19
C ASN A 105 5.10 0.15 -3.64
N CYS A 106 4.84 0.78 -2.49
CA CYS A 106 3.49 0.74 -1.90
C CYS A 106 2.52 1.60 -2.72
N GLU A 107 2.90 2.83 -3.08
CA GLU A 107 2.12 3.69 -3.97
C GLU A 107 1.99 3.05 -5.37
N HIS A 108 3.10 2.56 -5.93
CA HIS A 108 3.12 1.89 -7.23
C HIS A 108 2.23 0.66 -7.27
N PHE A 109 2.23 -0.15 -6.21
CA PHE A 109 1.41 -1.35 -6.12
C PHE A 109 -0.08 -1.00 -6.13
N VAL A 110 -0.52 -0.08 -5.27
CA VAL A 110 -1.95 0.25 -5.18
C VAL A 110 -2.45 1.02 -6.40
N THR A 111 -1.58 1.81 -7.05
CA THR A 111 -1.89 2.47 -8.32
C THR A 111 -1.93 1.48 -9.48
N MET A 112 -1.05 0.48 -9.51
CA MET A 112 -1.12 -0.62 -10.48
C MET A 112 -2.44 -1.38 -10.34
N LEU A 113 -2.91 -1.64 -9.12
CA LEU A 113 -4.21 -2.29 -8.88
C LEU A 113 -5.38 -1.42 -9.36
N ARG A 114 -5.37 -0.12 -9.08
CA ARG A 114 -6.48 0.80 -9.39
C ARG A 114 -6.53 1.23 -10.85
N TYR A 115 -5.38 1.49 -11.48
CA TYR A 115 -5.30 2.12 -12.81
C TYR A 115 -4.61 1.24 -13.87
N GLY A 116 -4.01 0.11 -13.50
CA GLY A 116 -3.38 -0.84 -14.44
C GLY A 116 -1.94 -0.53 -14.82
N GLU A 117 -1.50 0.68 -14.50
CA GLU A 117 -0.12 1.12 -14.66
C GLU A 117 0.33 1.67 -13.30
N GLY A 118 1.39 1.09 -12.73
CA GLY A 118 1.91 1.56 -11.45
C GLY A 118 2.59 2.92 -11.62
N VAL A 119 2.11 3.93 -10.90
CA VAL A 119 2.69 5.27 -10.84
C VAL A 119 3.25 5.48 -9.44
N SER A 120 4.45 6.04 -9.36
CA SER A 120 4.95 6.59 -8.11
C SER A 120 5.55 7.97 -8.37
N GLU A 121 5.04 8.97 -7.68
CA GLU A 121 5.55 10.36 -7.73
C GLU A 121 6.44 10.68 -6.54
N GLN A 122 6.74 9.72 -5.67
CA GLN A 122 7.74 9.88 -4.63
C GLN A 122 9.14 9.92 -5.28
N VAL A 123 9.57 11.13 -5.64
CA VAL A 123 10.89 11.44 -6.21
C VAL A 123 11.99 11.07 -5.20
N ASN A 124 13.15 10.64 -5.74
CA ASN A 124 14.36 10.23 -5.01
C ASN A 124 14.78 11.16 -3.88
#